data_AF-A0A1H4CQL1-F1
#
_entry.id   AF-A0A1H4CQL1-F1
#
_cell.length_a   1.000
_cell.length_b   1.000
_cell.length_c   1.000
_cell.angle_alpha   90.00
_cell.angle_beta   90.00
_cell.angle_gamma   90.00
#
_symmetry.space_group_name_H-M   'P 1'
#
loop_
_entity.id
_entity.type
_entity.pdbx_description
1 polymer ?
#
loop_
_entity_poly.entity_id
_entity_poly.type
_entity_poly.pdbx_seq_one_letter_code
_entity_poly.pdbx_strand_id
1 'polypeptide(L)'
;MLGKIRTGKTLVVAKLDRLGRDAINVLQTVRLLSDHRIKVIFHQLGNTDLTSTTGKLLLSMLVAVAEMARDLLIERTQAGLSRAKAEGRSWEDRGAILEKKWRIQVSVR
;
A
#
# COMPACT_ATOMS: atom_id res chain seq x y z
N MET A 1 14.89 11.26 -4.27
CA MET A 1 15.26 10.74 -5.61
C MET A 1 14.68 11.57 -6.75
N LEU A 2 13.42 12.00 -6.70
CA LEU A 2 12.75 12.73 -7.81
C LEU A 2 13.41 14.07 -8.20
N GLY A 3 14.03 14.79 -7.25
CA GLY A 3 14.72 16.06 -7.55
C GLY A 3 16.02 15.96 -8.38
N LYS A 4 16.46 14.76 -8.77
CA LYS A 4 17.68 14.54 -9.57
C LYS A 4 17.40 14.19 -11.03
N ILE A 5 16.14 14.03 -11.42
CA ILE A 5 15.78 13.62 -12.78
C ILE A 5 15.70 14.87 -13.66
N ARG A 6 16.59 14.94 -14.66
CA ARG A 6 16.58 16.04 -15.65
C ARG A 6 15.37 15.87 -16.58
N THR A 7 14.77 17.01 -16.94
CA THR A 7 13.68 17.14 -17.92
C THR A 7 14.02 16.37 -19.21
N GLY A 8 13.04 15.65 -19.76
CA GLY A 8 13.21 14.88 -21.01
C GLY A 8 13.86 13.51 -20.87
N LYS A 9 14.15 13.04 -19.65
CA LYS A 9 14.65 11.67 -19.41
C LYS A 9 13.51 10.67 -19.18
N THR A 10 13.86 9.39 -19.24
CA THR A 10 12.96 8.28 -18.93
C THR A 10 13.29 7.72 -17.54
N LEU A 11 12.27 7.60 -16.70
CA LEU A 11 12.32 6.90 -15.42
C LEU A 11 11.78 5.48 -15.61
N VAL A 12 12.62 4.48 -15.40
CA VAL A 12 12.20 3.07 -15.40
C VAL A 12 11.94 2.65 -13.96
N VAL A 13 10.76 2.08 -13.72
CA VAL A 13 10.31 1.67 -12.40
C VAL A 13 10.04 0.18 -12.41
N ALA A 14 10.67 -0.54 -11.48
CA ALA A 14 10.48 -1.98 -11.32
C ALA A 14 9.15 -2.32 -10.64
N LYS A 15 8.71 -1.52 -9.65
CA LYS A 15 7.47 -1.74 -8.89
C LYS A 15 6.76 -0.43 -8.58
N LEU A 16 5.41 -0.42 -8.62
CA LEU A 16 4.60 0.78 -8.38
C LEU A 16 4.76 1.35 -6.95
N ASP A 17 5.11 0.54 -5.95
CA ASP A 17 5.38 0.99 -4.57
C ASP A 17 6.54 2.00 -4.45
N ARG A 18 7.36 2.12 -5.49
CA ARG A 18 8.46 3.08 -5.53
C ARG A 18 8.04 4.47 -5.99
N LEU A 19 6.82 4.62 -6.51
CA LEU A 19 6.28 5.88 -7.00
C LEU A 19 5.45 6.65 -5.95
N GLY A 20 4.96 5.98 -4.90
CA GLY A 20 4.12 6.63 -3.90
C GLY A 20 3.71 5.68 -2.77
N ARG A 21 3.14 6.25 -1.70
CA ARG A 21 2.69 5.50 -0.51
C ARG A 21 1.25 4.99 -0.61
N ASP A 22 0.46 5.60 -1.49
CA ASP A 22 -0.92 5.26 -1.76
C ASP A 22 -1.23 5.51 -3.25
N ALA A 23 -2.41 5.06 -3.67
CA ALA A 23 -2.81 5.02 -5.07
C ALA A 23 -2.92 6.44 -5.67
N ILE A 24 -3.46 7.39 -4.89
CA ILE A 24 -3.55 8.81 -5.26
C ILE A 24 -2.15 9.42 -5.44
N ASN A 25 -1.23 9.14 -4.51
CA ASN A 25 0.12 9.65 -4.50
C ASN A 25 0.92 9.16 -5.73
N VAL A 26 0.72 7.91 -6.13
CA VAL A 26 1.29 7.35 -7.37
C VAL A 26 0.75 8.09 -8.60
N LEU A 27 -0.57 8.28 -8.70
CA LEU A 27 -1.22 9.00 -9.80
C LEU A 27 -0.70 10.44 -9.92
N GLN A 28 -0.61 11.16 -8.81
CA GLN A 28 -0.08 12.52 -8.75
C GLN A 28 1.39 12.57 -9.18
N THR A 29 2.20 11.62 -8.72
CA THR A 29 3.62 11.54 -9.08
C THR A 29 3.81 11.31 -10.58
N VAL A 30 3.04 10.41 -11.19
CA VAL A 30 3.10 10.18 -12.65
C VAL A 30 2.64 11.40 -13.43
N ARG A 31 1.61 12.12 -12.97
CA ARG A 31 1.18 13.39 -13.59
C ARG A 31 2.28 14.45 -13.53
N LEU A 32 2.86 14.67 -12.35
CA LEU A 32 3.95 15.62 -12.17
C LEU A 32 5.15 15.30 -13.07
N LEU A 33 5.52 14.01 -13.18
CA LEU A 33 6.60 13.58 -14.07
C LEU A 33 6.24 13.79 -15.55
N SER A 34 4.99 13.51 -15.94
CA SER A 34 4.46 13.78 -17.28
C SER A 34 4.55 15.27 -17.63
N ASP A 35 4.22 16.17 -16.70
CA ASP A 35 4.28 17.62 -16.90
C ASP A 35 5.72 18.13 -17.09
N HIS A 36 6.68 17.48 -16.44
CA HIS A 36 8.12 17.70 -16.66
C HIS A 36 8.69 16.97 -17.89
N ARG A 37 7.84 16.44 -18.77
CA ARG A 37 8.21 15.64 -19.94
C ARG A 37 9.14 14.46 -19.60
N ILE A 38 8.98 13.88 -18.42
CA ILE A 38 9.70 12.68 -17.99
C ILE A 38 8.81 11.47 -18.26
N LYS A 39 9.27 10.56 -19.12
CA LYS A 39 8.54 9.31 -19.38
C LYS A 39 8.69 8.35 -18.20
N VAL A 40 7.63 7.64 -17.85
CA VAL A 40 7.65 6.66 -16.76
C VAL A 40 7.35 5.29 -17.35
N ILE A 41 8.36 4.43 -17.39
CA ILE A 41 8.25 3.07 -17.91
C ILE A 41 8.09 2.11 -16.74
N PHE A 42 7.01 1.33 -16.77
CA PHE A 42 6.76 0.31 -15.77
C PHE A 42 7.20 -1.07 -16.28
N HIS A 43 8.28 -1.60 -15.67
CA HIS A 43 8.94 -2.80 -16.17
C HIS A 43 8.08 -4.06 -16.02
N GLN A 44 7.41 -4.23 -14.88
CA GLN A 44 6.59 -5.42 -14.60
C GLN A 44 5.35 -5.56 -15.50
N LEU A 45 4.97 -4.49 -16.19
CA LEU A 45 3.88 -4.50 -17.16
C LEU A 45 4.43 -4.38 -18.58
N GLY A 46 5.40 -5.24 -18.93
CA GLY A 46 5.94 -5.30 -20.29
C GLY A 46 6.55 -3.99 -20.79
N ASN A 47 7.21 -3.22 -19.91
CA ASN A 47 7.75 -1.89 -20.23
C ASN A 47 6.69 -0.87 -20.71
N THR A 48 5.47 -0.93 -20.15
CA THR A 48 4.40 0.03 -20.48
C THR A 48 4.79 1.46 -20.09
N ASP A 49 4.56 2.41 -21.00
CA ASP A 49 4.69 3.84 -20.72
C ASP A 49 3.46 4.37 -19.98
N LEU A 50 3.61 4.65 -18.68
CA LEU A 50 2.57 5.18 -17.80
C LEU A 50 2.24 6.66 -18.07
N THR A 51 3.03 7.37 -18.89
CA THR A 51 2.76 8.77 -19.27
C THR A 51 1.93 8.90 -20.53
N SER A 52 1.79 7.81 -21.30
CA SER A 52 0.88 7.73 -22.44
C SER A 52 -0.59 7.76 -22.01
N THR A 53 -1.50 8.10 -22.94
CA THR A 53 -2.95 8.10 -22.66
C THR A 53 -3.43 6.72 -22.18
N THR A 54 -3.00 5.66 -22.85
CA THR A 54 -3.31 4.27 -22.48
C THR A 54 -2.71 3.90 -21.12
N GLY A 55 -1.45 4.31 -20.86
CA GLY A 55 -0.79 4.07 -19.59
C GLY A 55 -1.45 4.80 -18.41
N LYS A 56 -1.93 6.02 -18.62
CA LYS A 56 -2.69 6.79 -17.62
C LYS A 56 -4.03 6.13 -17.29
N LEU A 57 -4.75 5.61 -18.30
CA LEU A 57 -5.97 4.85 -18.09
C LEU A 57 -5.70 3.58 -17.27
N LEU A 58 -4.69 2.82 -17.69
CA LEU A 58 -4.34 1.56 -17.06
C LEU A 58 -3.87 1.78 -15.61
N LEU A 59 -3.06 2.81 -15.35
CA LEU A 59 -2.68 3.21 -14.01
C LEU A 59 -3.90 3.56 -13.16
N SER A 60 -4.87 4.32 -13.70
CA SER A 60 -6.08 4.71 -12.98
C SER A 60 -6.94 3.49 -12.62
N MET A 61 -7.06 2.51 -13.52
CA MET A 61 -7.72 1.24 -13.23
C MET A 61 -7.00 0.45 -12.13
N LEU A 62 -5.67 0.33 -12.19
CA LEU A 62 -4.90 -0.36 -11.15
C LEU A 62 -5.03 0.31 -9.78
N VAL A 63 -5.05 1.65 -9.77
CA VAL A 63 -5.29 2.45 -8.56
C VAL A 63 -6.67 2.14 -7.98
N ALA A 64 -7.73 2.17 -8.80
CA ALA A 64 -9.09 1.86 -8.35
C ALA A 64 -9.21 0.43 -7.79
N VAL A 65 -8.57 -0.55 -8.44
CA VAL A 65 -8.54 -1.94 -7.95
C VAL A 65 -7.79 -2.05 -6.61
N ALA A 66 -6.68 -1.32 -6.46
CA ALA A 66 -5.90 -1.32 -5.22
C ALA A 66 -6.67 -0.69 -4.04
N GLU A 67 -7.43 0.38 -4.30
CA GLU A 67 -8.32 1.01 -3.31
C GLU A 67 -9.44 0.06 -2.89
N MET A 68 -10.14 -0.55 -3.86
CA MET A 68 -11.18 -1.54 -3.57
C MET A 68 -10.65 -2.73 -2.74
N ALA A 69 -9.46 -3.24 -3.08
CA ALA A 69 -8.84 -4.33 -2.31
C ALA A 69 -8.49 -3.90 -0.87
N ARG A 70 -8.06 -2.66 -0.67
CA ARG A 70 -7.79 -2.09 0.65
C ARG A 70 -9.07 -1.99 1.47
N ASP A 71 -10.15 -1.51 0.88
CA ASP A 71 -11.44 -1.36 1.57
C ASP A 71 -11.99 -2.72 2.02
N LEU A 72 -11.92 -3.73 1.14
CA LEU A 72 -12.30 -5.11 1.48
C LEU A 72 -11.46 -5.71 2.62
N LEU A 73 -10.16 -5.39 2.66
CA LEU A 73 -9.28 -5.82 3.76
C LEU A 73 -9.67 -5.15 5.09
N ILE A 74 -9.99 -3.86 5.06
CA ILE A 74 -10.45 -3.11 6.24
C ILE A 74 -11.76 -3.69 6.75
N GLU A 75 -12.74 -3.91 5.86
CA GLU A 75 -14.04 -4.47 6.21
C GLU A 75 -13.90 -5.84 6.88
N ARG A 76 -13.09 -6.74 6.29
CA ARG A 76 -12.80 -8.06 6.87
C ARG A 76 -12.14 -7.96 8.24
N THR A 77 -11.23 -7.01 8.41
CA THR A 77 -10.53 -6.79 9.68
C THR A 77 -11.51 -6.31 10.75
N GLN A 78 -12.40 -5.37 10.42
CA GLN A 78 -13.43 -4.88 11.33
C GLN A 78 -14.44 -5.98 11.71
N ALA A 79 -14.89 -6.78 10.74
CA ALA A 79 -15.75 -7.94 11.02
C ALA A 79 -15.07 -8.97 11.94
N GLY A 80 -13.76 -9.18 11.79
CA GLY A 80 -12.96 -10.01 12.70
C GLY A 80 -12.87 -9.42 14.11
N LEU A 81 -12.59 -8.12 14.21
CA LEU A 81 -12.53 -7.37 15.48
C LEU A 81 -13.87 -7.42 16.24
N SER A 82 -14.99 -7.19 15.54
CA SER A 82 -16.33 -7.23 16.15
C SER A 82 -16.66 -8.61 16.70
N ARG A 83 -16.31 -9.69 15.99
CA ARG A 83 -16.46 -11.07 16.48
C ARG A 83 -15.59 -11.35 17.70
N ALA A 84 -14.31 -10.99 17.65
CA ALA A 84 -13.39 -11.16 18.77
C ALA A 84 -13.87 -10.42 20.03
N LYS A 85 -14.38 -9.19 19.87
CA LYS A 85 -15.01 -8.41 20.95
C LYS A 85 -16.24 -9.12 21.52
N ALA A 86 -17.12 -9.64 20.66
CA ALA A 86 -18.31 -10.39 21.10
C ALA A 86 -17.96 -11.68 21.85
N GLU A 87 -16.86 -12.33 21.48
CA GLU A 87 -16.29 -13.51 22.17
C GLU A 87 -15.50 -13.15 23.43
N GLY A 88 -15.48 -11.87 23.85
CA GLY A 88 -14.78 -11.42 25.05
C GLY A 88 -13.25 -11.42 24.92
N ARG A 89 -12.69 -11.49 23.71
CA ARG A 89 -11.25 -11.34 23.44
C ARG A 89 -10.98 -9.93 22.94
N SER A 90 -10.67 -9.01 23.86
CA SER A 90 -10.21 -7.66 23.51
C SER A 90 -8.73 -7.68 23.12
N TRP A 91 -8.31 -6.76 22.26
CA TRP A 91 -6.89 -6.50 22.00
C TRP A 91 -6.16 -6.05 23.27
N GLU A 92 -6.87 -5.36 24.18
CA GLU A 92 -6.38 -4.88 25.47
C GLU A 92 -6.03 -6.05 26.41
N ASP A 93 -6.71 -7.19 26.27
CA ASP A 93 -6.45 -8.38 27.08
C ASP A 93 -5.10 -9.02 26.75
N ARG A 94 -4.45 -8.69 25.61
CA ARG A 94 -3.14 -9.25 25.27
C ARG A 94 -2.06 -8.87 26.28
N GLY A 95 -2.13 -7.68 26.88
CA GLY A 95 -1.23 -7.29 27.97
C GLY A 95 -1.44 -8.15 29.22
N ALA A 96 -2.71 -8.30 29.63
CA ALA A 96 -3.09 -9.09 30.80
C ALA A 96 -2.85 -10.60 30.65
N ILE A 97 -3.03 -11.15 29.44
CA ILE A 97 -2.79 -12.57 29.12
C ILE A 97 -1.29 -12.90 29.18
N LEU A 98 -0.42 -11.98 28.73
CA LEU A 98 1.03 -12.16 28.79
C LEU A 98 1.55 -12.08 30.24
N GLU A 99 1.03 -11.17 31.07
CA GLU A 99 1.36 -11.09 32.50
C GLU A 99 0.92 -12.33 33.29
N LYS A 100 -0.32 -12.82 33.07
CA LYS A 100 -0.84 -14.01 33.75
C LYS A 100 0.00 -15.25 33.43
N LYS A 101 0.46 -15.39 32.19
CA LYS A 101 1.27 -16.53 31.73
C LYS A 101 2.66 -16.54 32.36
N TRP A 102 3.27 -15.37 32.56
CA TRP A 102 4.55 -15.23 33.27
C TRP A 102 4.42 -15.57 34.75
N ARG A 103 3.35 -15.12 35.43
CA ARG A 103 3.12 -15.41 36.85
C ARG A 103 2.94 -16.89 37.16
N ILE A 104 2.28 -17.64 36.27
CA ILE A 104 2.08 -19.09 36.45
C ILE A 104 3.39 -19.85 36.25
N GLN A 105 4.27 -19.45 35.33
CA GLN A 105 5.56 -20.12 35.14
C GLN A 105 6.59 -19.84 36.24
N VAL A 106 6.53 -18.67 36.89
CA VAL A 106 7.46 -18.29 37.98
C VAL A 106 7.06 -18.93 39.30
N SER A 107 5.77 -19.20 39.53
CA SER A 107 5.27 -19.81 40.77
C SER A 107 5.41 -21.34 40.83
N VAL A 108 5.80 -21.99 39.72
CA VAL A 108 6.00 -23.45 39.64
C VAL A 108 7.51 -23.79 39.59
N ARG A 109 8.35 -22.90 40.14
CA ARG A 109 9.80 -23.11 40.29
C ARG A 109 10.25 -22.86 41.71
#